data_AF-A0A7Y8LW79-F1
#
_entry.id   AF-A0A7Y8LW79-F1
#
_cell.length_a   1.000
_cell.length_b   1.000
_cell.length_c   1.000
_cell.angle_alpha   90.00
_cell.angle_beta   90.00
_cell.angle_gamma   90.00
#
_symmetry.space_group_name_H-M   'P 1'
#
loop_
_entity.id
_entity.type
_entity.pdbx_description
1 polymer ?
#
loop_
_entity_poly.entity_id
_entity_poly.type
_entity_poly.pdbx_seq_one_letter_code
_entity_poly.pdbx_strand_id
1 'polypeptide(L)'
;MKHKWCAMAGALVLVFAAAAAAQSLAELARKEKERREQVKSSAPVITNSDTAKYAGGAVTTQSLPSDSGKPAPGKETGAETPEAGVKPKADKPADDEPTDLFGRPESFWRQTLGDARKKVKDLEDESRILQLRIADLQNRFYREDNGFAQQELQREINKTFYEQDLNKQNLAKAKAELQQLEVEARKSGALPGWIEGRP
;
A
#
# COMPACT_ATOMS: atom_id res chain seq x y z
N MET A 1 -18.05 61.78 1.77
CA MET A 1 -16.60 61.55 2.05
C MET A 1 -16.29 60.19 2.71
N LYS A 2 -17.25 59.52 3.37
CA LYS A 2 -17.01 58.25 4.08
C LYS A 2 -16.80 57.02 3.18
N HIS A 3 -17.34 57.01 1.96
CA HIS A 3 -17.18 55.88 1.03
C HIS A 3 -15.83 55.82 0.29
N LYS A 4 -15.06 56.92 0.26
CA LYS A 4 -13.73 56.94 -0.38
C LYS A 4 -12.63 56.34 0.52
N TRP A 5 -12.87 56.29 1.83
CA TRP A 5 -11.90 55.77 2.81
C TRP A 5 -11.94 54.23 2.94
N CYS A 6 -13.12 53.60 2.80
CA CYS A 6 -13.21 52.14 2.81
C CYS A 6 -12.58 51.49 1.56
N ALA A 7 -12.64 52.16 0.40
CA ALA A 7 -12.01 51.67 -0.83
C ALA A 7 -10.48 51.74 -0.78
N MET A 8 -9.90 52.80 -0.18
CA MET A 8 -8.45 52.88 0.04
C MET A 8 -7.94 51.87 1.08
N ALA A 9 -8.69 51.67 2.17
CA ALA A 9 -8.31 50.70 3.20
C ALA A 9 -8.36 49.25 2.69
N GLY A 10 -9.35 48.91 1.86
CA GLY A 10 -9.44 47.58 1.23
C GLY A 10 -8.32 47.31 0.22
N ALA A 11 -7.92 48.33 -0.56
CA ALA A 11 -6.81 48.21 -1.51
C ALA A 11 -5.45 48.07 -0.82
N LEU A 12 -5.23 48.74 0.31
CA LEU A 12 -3.97 48.65 1.07
C LEU A 12 -3.78 47.28 1.75
N VAL A 13 -4.86 46.66 2.22
CA VAL A 13 -4.83 45.33 2.86
C VAL A 13 -4.59 44.21 1.84
N LEU A 14 -5.11 44.34 0.61
CA LEU A 14 -4.87 43.37 -0.46
C LEU A 14 -3.42 43.40 -1.01
N VAL A 15 -2.76 44.56 -1.03
CA VAL A 15 -1.36 44.68 -1.46
C VAL A 15 -0.39 44.11 -0.42
N PHE A 16 -0.71 44.22 0.88
CA PHE A 16 0.16 43.68 1.95
C PHE A 16 0.07 42.15 2.06
N ALA A 17 -1.08 41.54 1.75
CA ALA A 17 -1.24 40.08 1.75
C ALA A 17 -0.48 39.39 0.58
N ALA A 18 -0.29 40.07 -0.55
CA ALA A 18 0.48 39.54 -1.68
C ALA A 18 2.00 39.50 -1.41
N ALA A 19 2.52 40.39 -0.55
CA ALA A 19 3.94 40.43 -0.21
C ALA A 19 4.37 39.31 0.77
N ALA A 20 3.44 38.77 1.56
CA ALA A 20 3.72 37.71 2.55
C ALA A 20 3.82 36.30 1.94
N ALA A 21 3.29 36.09 0.72
CA ALA A 21 3.38 34.82 -0.01
C ALA A 21 4.64 34.71 -0.89
N ALA A 22 5.46 35.76 -0.94
CA ALA A 22 6.71 35.81 -1.71
C ALA A 22 7.91 35.32 -0.89
N GLN A 23 7.81 34.16 -0.25
CA GLN A 23 9.02 33.38 0.06
C GLN A 23 9.60 32.95 -1.28
N SER A 24 10.62 33.68 -1.74
CA SER A 24 11.02 33.69 -3.14
C SER A 24 11.38 32.28 -3.64
N LEU A 25 10.91 31.95 -4.85
CA LEU A 25 11.32 30.73 -5.57
C LEU A 25 12.85 30.61 -5.70
N ALA A 26 13.55 31.74 -5.64
CA ALA A 26 15.01 31.79 -5.63
C ALA A 26 15.63 31.18 -4.36
N GLU A 27 15.02 31.38 -3.18
CA GLU A 27 15.49 30.72 -1.96
C GLU A 27 15.18 29.22 -1.97
N LEU A 28 14.03 28.81 -2.51
CA LEU A 28 13.71 27.39 -2.65
C LEU A 28 14.65 26.68 -3.63
N ALA A 29 15.01 27.34 -4.73
CA ALA A 29 15.99 26.83 -5.70
C ALA A 29 17.40 26.73 -5.09
N ARG A 30 17.82 27.71 -4.27
CA ARG A 30 19.09 27.64 -3.52
C ARG A 30 19.10 26.47 -2.53
N LYS A 31 18.02 26.31 -1.76
CA LYS A 31 17.87 25.21 -0.80
C LYS A 31 17.85 23.83 -1.46
N GLU A 32 17.22 23.70 -2.62
CA GLU A 32 17.23 22.46 -3.41
C GLU A 32 18.61 22.18 -4.02
N LYS A 33 19.35 23.22 -4.44
CA LYS A 33 20.74 23.09 -4.89
C LYS A 33 21.66 22.63 -3.74
N GLU A 34 21.54 23.22 -2.55
CA GLU A 34 22.29 22.84 -1.36
C GLU A 34 21.98 21.40 -0.94
N ARG A 35 20.71 20.97 -1.00
CA ARG A 35 20.31 19.57 -0.76
C ARG A 35 20.96 18.63 -1.77
N ARG A 36 20.98 18.99 -3.06
CA ARG A 36 21.63 18.18 -4.11
C ARG A 36 23.15 18.10 -3.94
N GLU A 37 23.77 19.15 -3.40
CA GLU A 37 25.20 19.15 -3.05
C GLU A 37 25.49 18.31 -1.80
N GLN A 38 24.61 18.30 -0.81
CA GLN A 38 24.73 17.40 0.37
C GLN A 38 24.50 15.93 0.01
N VAL A 39 23.65 15.62 -0.97
CA VAL A 39 23.36 14.25 -1.42
C VAL A 39 24.41 13.74 -2.43
N LYS A 40 25.35 14.58 -2.87
CA LYS A 40 26.47 14.19 -3.77
C LYS A 40 27.55 13.35 -3.08
N SER A 41 27.31 12.81 -1.89
CA SER A 41 28.07 11.64 -1.42
C SER A 41 27.70 10.46 -2.31
N SER A 42 28.53 10.17 -3.32
CA SER A 42 28.41 8.98 -4.15
C SER A 42 28.31 7.76 -3.26
N ALA A 43 27.17 7.07 -3.28
CA ALA A 43 27.06 5.74 -2.69
C ALA A 43 28.19 4.86 -3.28
N PRO A 44 28.84 4.01 -2.48
CA PRO A 44 29.93 3.18 -2.98
C PRO A 44 29.39 2.28 -4.11
N VAL A 45 30.03 2.36 -5.27
CA VAL A 45 29.73 1.47 -6.40
C VAL A 45 30.24 0.09 -6.02
N ILE A 46 29.33 -0.80 -5.64
CA ILE A 46 29.67 -2.20 -5.36
C ILE A 46 29.91 -2.88 -6.70
N THR A 47 31.15 -3.30 -6.93
CA THR A 47 31.57 -3.98 -8.17
C THR A 47 31.63 -5.49 -7.96
N ASN A 48 31.76 -6.28 -9.03
CA ASN A 48 31.85 -7.74 -8.93
C ASN A 48 33.03 -8.22 -8.06
N SER A 49 34.10 -7.43 -7.94
CA SER A 49 35.22 -7.69 -7.04
C SER A 49 34.90 -7.54 -5.54
N ASP A 50 33.80 -6.88 -5.18
CA ASP A 50 33.39 -6.69 -3.78
C ASP A 50 32.47 -7.81 -3.27
N THR A 51 32.10 -8.76 -4.12
CA THR A 51 31.20 -9.89 -3.80
C THR A 51 31.66 -10.71 -2.60
N ALA A 52 32.98 -10.93 -2.46
CA ALA A 52 33.55 -11.66 -1.31
C ALA A 52 33.29 -10.96 0.04
N LYS A 53 33.14 -9.63 0.07
CA LYS A 53 32.90 -8.85 1.30
C LYS A 53 31.44 -8.93 1.77
N TYR A 54 30.52 -9.25 0.86
CA TYR A 54 29.07 -9.29 1.13
C TYR A 54 28.47 -10.70 1.07
N ALA A 55 29.31 -11.72 0.88
CA ALA A 55 28.90 -13.13 0.73
C ALA A 55 28.14 -13.72 1.93
N GLY A 56 28.18 -13.07 3.11
CA GLY A 56 27.46 -13.48 4.33
C GLY A 56 26.45 -12.45 4.86
N GLY A 57 26.15 -11.40 4.10
CA GLY A 57 25.19 -10.36 4.52
C GLY A 57 23.74 -10.84 4.44
N ALA A 58 22.89 -10.43 5.37
CA ALA A 58 21.46 -10.71 5.32
C ALA A 58 20.82 -10.05 4.09
N VAL A 59 20.32 -10.86 3.17
CA VAL A 59 19.59 -10.38 1.98
C VAL A 59 18.17 -10.01 2.42
N THR A 60 17.88 -8.71 2.47
CA THR A 60 16.48 -8.26 2.53
C THR A 60 15.94 -8.18 1.11
N THR A 61 15.11 -9.14 0.72
CA THR A 61 14.40 -9.09 -0.56
C THR A 61 13.16 -8.23 -0.41
N GLN A 62 13.27 -6.94 -0.74
CA GLN A 62 12.10 -6.17 -1.11
C GLN A 62 11.58 -6.70 -2.46
N SER A 63 10.47 -7.42 -2.40
CA SER A 63 9.72 -7.91 -3.55
C SER A 63 9.15 -6.75 -4.37
N LEU A 64 9.49 -6.71 -5.67
CA LEU A 64 8.84 -5.92 -6.71
C LEU A 64 8.34 -6.88 -7.82
N PRO A 65 7.21 -6.60 -8.49
CA PRO A 65 6.39 -7.61 -9.15
C PRO A 65 6.84 -7.98 -10.59
N SER A 66 6.52 -9.23 -10.95
CA SER A 66 6.80 -9.96 -12.19
C SER A 66 6.13 -9.43 -13.46
N ASP A 67 6.72 -9.77 -14.62
CA ASP A 67 5.99 -9.86 -15.90
C ASP A 67 6.44 -11.08 -16.76
N SER A 68 5.43 -11.90 -17.08
CA SER A 68 5.12 -12.81 -18.22
C SER A 68 6.17 -13.63 -18.99
N GLY A 69 5.81 -14.89 -19.33
CA GLY A 69 6.49 -15.58 -20.45
C GLY A 69 6.23 -17.03 -20.93
N LYS A 70 5.21 -17.81 -20.49
CA LYS A 70 4.57 -18.93 -21.27
C LYS A 70 5.43 -20.20 -21.69
N PRO A 71 4.87 -21.31 -22.30
CA PRO A 71 4.58 -22.59 -21.60
C PRO A 71 5.02 -23.92 -22.31
N ALA A 72 4.65 -25.08 -21.70
CA ALA A 72 4.32 -26.43 -22.24
C ALA A 72 5.34 -27.58 -22.03
N PRO A 73 4.97 -28.88 -22.13
CA PRO A 73 3.65 -29.53 -22.24
C PRO A 73 3.41 -30.67 -21.20
N GLY A 74 2.21 -31.26 -21.26
CA GLY A 74 1.64 -32.16 -20.26
C GLY A 74 1.96 -33.66 -20.41
N LYS A 75 1.38 -34.42 -19.47
CA LYS A 75 1.20 -35.87 -19.55
C LYS A 75 -0.16 -36.22 -18.95
N GLU A 76 -1.06 -36.68 -19.80
CA GLU A 76 -2.33 -37.30 -19.43
C GLU A 76 -2.08 -38.75 -18.98
N THR A 77 -2.76 -39.17 -17.90
CA THR A 77 -3.41 -40.50 -17.83
C THR A 77 -4.61 -40.37 -16.89
N GLY A 78 -5.79 -40.75 -17.39
CA GLY A 78 -7.08 -40.52 -16.73
C GLY A 78 -7.56 -41.63 -15.79
N ALA A 79 -8.75 -41.33 -15.22
CA ALA A 79 -9.74 -42.17 -14.54
C ALA A 79 -9.22 -42.96 -13.32
N GLU A 80 -9.89 -43.06 -12.17
CA GLU A 80 -11.31 -43.23 -11.90
C GLU A 80 -11.51 -43.03 -10.38
N THR A 81 -12.67 -42.50 -10.01
CA THR A 81 -13.15 -42.34 -8.61
C THR A 81 -13.26 -43.71 -7.92
N PRO A 82 -13.03 -43.79 -6.60
CA PRO A 82 -14.17 -44.02 -5.72
C PRO A 82 -14.17 -43.17 -4.44
N GLU A 83 -15.36 -43.13 -3.83
CA GLU A 83 -15.77 -42.40 -2.65
C GLU A 83 -14.88 -42.51 -1.39
N ALA A 84 -15.12 -41.52 -0.52
CA ALA A 84 -15.10 -41.57 0.94
C ALA A 84 -13.76 -41.41 1.68
N GLY A 85 -13.69 -40.33 2.48
CA GLY A 85 -12.63 -40.02 3.44
C GLY A 85 -11.47 -39.30 2.75
N VAL A 86 -11.09 -38.08 3.10
CA VAL A 86 -10.67 -37.66 4.44
C VAL A 86 -10.73 -36.13 4.45
N LYS A 87 -11.52 -35.55 5.35
CA LYS A 87 -11.38 -34.13 5.75
C LYS A 87 -9.90 -33.91 6.10
N PRO A 88 -9.24 -32.81 5.69
CA PRO A 88 -7.87 -32.56 6.15
C PRO A 88 -7.88 -32.63 7.67
N LYS A 89 -7.13 -33.60 8.19
CA LYS A 89 -6.86 -33.76 9.62
C LYS A 89 -6.39 -32.38 10.07
N ALA A 90 -7.22 -31.73 10.88
CA ALA A 90 -6.75 -30.70 11.77
C ALA A 90 -5.55 -31.32 12.50
N ASP A 91 -4.38 -30.72 12.29
CA ASP A 91 -3.25 -30.92 13.18
C ASP A 91 -3.79 -30.76 14.60
N LYS A 92 -3.68 -31.84 15.36
CA LYS A 92 -4.12 -31.91 16.76
C LYS A 92 -3.39 -30.77 17.48
N PRO A 93 -4.08 -29.73 17.99
CA PRO A 93 -3.43 -28.80 18.89
C PRO A 93 -3.03 -29.60 20.13
N ALA A 94 -1.86 -29.31 20.66
CA ALA A 94 -1.45 -29.80 21.97
C ALA A 94 -2.63 -29.63 22.96
N ASP A 95 -2.87 -30.65 23.77
CA ASP A 95 -4.03 -30.81 24.68
C ASP A 95 -4.11 -29.74 25.81
N ASP A 96 -3.58 -28.53 25.62
CA ASP A 96 -3.45 -27.47 26.64
C ASP A 96 -3.63 -26.03 26.09
N GLU A 97 -4.15 -25.85 24.87
CA GLU A 97 -4.45 -24.52 24.34
C GLU A 97 -5.85 -24.06 24.81
N PRO A 98 -5.99 -22.85 25.39
CA PRO A 98 -7.30 -22.39 25.83
C PRO A 98 -8.23 -22.16 24.63
N THR A 99 -9.47 -22.60 24.80
CA THR A 99 -10.50 -22.60 23.75
C THR A 99 -11.65 -21.67 24.09
N ASP A 100 -12.34 -21.19 23.06
CA ASP A 100 -13.56 -20.40 23.19
C ASP A 100 -14.79 -21.26 23.53
N LEU A 101 -15.96 -20.64 23.72
CA LEU A 101 -17.22 -21.32 24.04
C LEU A 101 -17.70 -22.32 22.96
N PHE A 102 -17.08 -22.29 21.77
CA PHE A 102 -17.39 -23.14 20.63
C PHE A 102 -16.24 -24.10 20.29
N GLY A 103 -15.22 -24.20 21.15
CA GLY A 103 -14.08 -25.11 20.98
C GLY A 103 -13.03 -24.64 19.96
N ARG A 104 -13.02 -23.37 19.56
CA ARG A 104 -11.98 -22.81 18.68
C ARG A 104 -10.76 -22.40 19.52
N PRO A 105 -9.54 -22.79 19.13
CA PRO A 105 -8.32 -22.46 19.88
C PRO A 105 -7.89 -20.99 19.71
N GLU A 106 -7.03 -20.51 20.61
CA GLU A 106 -6.42 -19.17 20.51
C GLU A 106 -5.70 -18.94 19.17
N SER A 107 -4.93 -19.92 18.70
CA SER A 107 -4.21 -19.91 17.44
C SER A 107 -5.10 -19.61 16.24
N PHE A 108 -6.32 -20.18 16.22
CA PHE A 108 -7.31 -19.89 15.18
C PHE A 108 -7.68 -18.41 15.15
N TRP A 109 -7.98 -17.82 16.32
CA TRP A 109 -8.35 -16.41 16.42
C TRP A 109 -7.20 -15.47 16.08
N ARG A 110 -5.98 -15.79 16.55
CA ARG A 110 -4.79 -15.02 16.23
C ARG A 110 -4.50 -15.01 14.73
N GLN A 111 -4.59 -16.18 14.09
CA GLN A 111 -4.36 -16.29 12.66
C GLN A 111 -5.44 -15.54 11.86
N THR A 112 -6.72 -15.82 12.11
CA THR A 112 -7.82 -15.21 11.36
C THR A 112 -7.87 -13.69 11.50
N LEU A 113 -7.72 -13.15 12.72
CA LEU A 113 -7.65 -11.71 12.93
C LEU A 113 -6.34 -11.11 12.41
N GLY A 114 -5.24 -11.85 12.49
CA GLY A 114 -3.95 -11.45 11.91
C GLY A 114 -4.03 -11.29 10.40
N ASP A 115 -4.61 -12.27 9.71
CA ASP A 115 -4.82 -12.26 8.26
C ASP A 115 -5.78 -11.14 7.84
N ALA A 116 -6.87 -10.93 8.59
CA ALA A 116 -7.80 -9.83 8.34
C ALA A 116 -7.14 -8.45 8.50
N ARG A 117 -6.32 -8.25 9.54
CA ARG A 117 -5.52 -7.01 9.72
C ARG A 117 -4.53 -6.81 8.60
N LYS A 118 -3.84 -7.87 8.21
CA LYS A 118 -2.89 -7.84 7.09
C LYS A 118 -3.59 -7.43 5.81
N LYS A 119 -4.74 -8.01 5.49
CA LYS A 119 -5.56 -7.65 4.33
C LYS A 119 -5.93 -6.15 4.33
N VAL A 120 -6.34 -5.62 5.48
CA VAL A 120 -6.62 -4.17 5.60
C VAL A 120 -5.38 -3.34 5.31
N LYS A 121 -4.23 -3.70 5.90
CA LYS A 121 -2.97 -2.99 5.70
C LYS A 121 -2.50 -3.05 4.24
N ASP A 122 -2.54 -4.23 3.63
CA ASP A 122 -2.13 -4.43 2.24
C ASP A 122 -2.98 -3.57 1.30
N LEU A 123 -4.29 -3.49 1.54
CA LEU A 123 -5.20 -2.62 0.77
C LEU A 123 -4.94 -1.12 1.00
N GLU A 124 -4.59 -0.71 2.22
CA GLU A 124 -4.20 0.67 2.53
C GLU A 124 -2.89 1.06 1.81
N ASP A 125 -1.93 0.15 1.79
CA ASP A 125 -0.66 0.34 1.08
C ASP A 125 -0.86 0.37 -0.44
N GLU A 126 -1.69 -0.51 -0.99
CA GLU A 126 -2.09 -0.48 -2.39
C GLU A 126 -2.79 0.85 -2.75
N SER A 127 -3.66 1.36 -1.88
CA SER A 127 -4.31 2.66 -2.08
C SER A 127 -3.29 3.79 -2.25
N ARG A 128 -2.23 3.79 -1.43
CA ARG A 128 -1.13 4.76 -1.52
C ARG A 128 -0.34 4.60 -2.82
N ILE A 129 -0.07 3.37 -3.23
CA ILE A 129 0.63 3.08 -4.50
C ILE A 129 -0.19 3.59 -5.69
N LEU A 130 -1.51 3.33 -5.71
CA LEU A 130 -2.40 3.80 -6.78
C LEU A 130 -2.44 5.33 -6.87
N GLN A 131 -2.46 6.03 -5.73
CA GLN A 131 -2.38 7.49 -5.71
C GLN A 131 -1.07 8.01 -6.31
N LEU A 132 0.07 7.41 -5.96
CA LEU A 132 1.37 7.76 -6.51
C LEU A 132 1.43 7.49 -8.02
N ARG A 133 0.86 6.36 -8.46
CA ARG A 133 0.78 6.00 -9.88
C ARG A 133 -0.05 6.99 -10.69
N ILE A 134 -1.21 7.41 -10.16
CA ILE A 134 -2.04 8.44 -10.82
C ILE A 134 -1.23 9.73 -10.98
N ALA A 135 -0.55 10.20 -9.93
CA ALA A 135 0.26 11.40 -10.00
C ALA A 135 1.41 11.28 -11.02
N ASP A 136 2.10 10.13 -11.06
CA ASP A 136 3.17 9.88 -12.04
C ASP A 136 2.62 9.87 -13.48
N LEU A 137 1.53 9.14 -13.74
CA LEU A 137 0.89 9.08 -15.05
C LEU A 137 0.40 10.45 -15.53
N GLN A 138 -0.19 11.24 -14.64
CA GLN A 138 -0.59 12.62 -14.95
C GLN A 138 0.62 13.49 -15.29
N ASN A 139 1.71 13.39 -14.53
CA ASN A 139 2.94 14.12 -14.84
C ASN A 139 3.51 13.72 -16.20
N ARG A 140 3.46 12.43 -16.57
CA ARG A 140 3.89 11.96 -17.90
C ARG A 140 2.98 12.48 -18.99
N PHE A 141 1.67 12.43 -18.78
CA PHE A 141 0.67 12.92 -19.74
C PHE A 141 0.89 14.38 -20.14
N TYR A 142 1.21 15.25 -19.18
CA TYR A 142 1.49 16.66 -19.46
C TYR A 142 2.87 16.94 -20.05
N ARG A 143 3.78 15.96 -20.04
CA ARG A 143 5.12 16.06 -20.61
C ARG A 143 5.24 15.39 -21.98
N GLU A 144 4.20 14.67 -22.40
CA GLU A 144 4.17 13.94 -23.65
C GLU A 144 3.54 14.81 -24.75
N ASP A 145 4.28 15.00 -25.85
CA ASP A 145 3.86 15.81 -26.99
C ASP A 145 3.22 14.95 -28.09
N ASN A 146 3.45 13.63 -28.09
CA ASN A 146 2.86 12.73 -29.07
C ASN A 146 1.43 12.33 -28.69
N GLY A 147 0.45 12.73 -29.51
CA GLY A 147 -0.97 12.44 -29.28
C GLY A 147 -1.33 10.96 -29.14
N PHE A 148 -0.64 10.03 -29.80
CA PHE A 148 -0.90 8.58 -29.64
C PHE A 148 -0.42 8.07 -28.29
N ALA A 149 0.76 8.48 -27.85
CA ALA A 149 1.28 8.14 -26.53
C ALA A 149 0.42 8.77 -25.42
N GLN A 150 -0.07 9.99 -25.66
CA GLN A 150 -0.97 10.70 -24.76
C GLN A 150 -2.32 9.96 -24.60
N GLN A 151 -2.88 9.39 -25.68
CA GLN A 151 -4.09 8.56 -25.61
C GLN A 151 -3.88 7.28 -24.79
N GLU A 152 -2.72 6.64 -24.92
CA GLU A 152 -2.36 5.47 -24.10
C GLU A 152 -2.28 5.84 -22.62
N LEU A 153 -1.57 6.92 -22.29
CA LEU A 153 -1.48 7.45 -20.93
C LEU A 153 -2.87 7.79 -20.35
N GLN A 154 -3.76 8.40 -21.15
CA GLN A 154 -5.13 8.68 -20.71
C GLN A 154 -5.91 7.39 -20.38
N ARG A 155 -5.74 6.33 -21.17
CA ARG A 155 -6.36 5.03 -20.91
C ARG A 155 -5.83 4.44 -19.60
N GLU A 156 -4.52 4.49 -19.39
CA GLU A 156 -3.90 4.03 -18.15
C GLU A 156 -4.39 4.83 -16.93
N ILE A 157 -4.46 6.16 -17.03
CA ILE A 157 -5.00 7.02 -15.97
C ILE A 157 -6.42 6.60 -15.59
N ASN A 158 -7.30 6.44 -16.59
CA ASN A 158 -8.69 6.03 -16.35
C ASN A 158 -8.77 4.63 -15.72
N LYS A 159 -7.92 3.70 -16.16
CA LYS A 159 -7.82 2.36 -15.57
C LYS A 159 -7.37 2.42 -14.11
N THR A 160 -6.33 3.20 -13.79
CA THR A 160 -5.84 3.32 -12.41
C THR A 160 -6.86 4.00 -11.49
N PHE A 161 -7.68 4.94 -11.98
CA PHE A 161 -8.81 5.46 -11.21
C PHE A 161 -9.85 4.38 -10.90
N TYR A 162 -10.19 3.53 -11.87
CA TYR A 162 -11.09 2.40 -11.63
C TYR A 162 -10.53 1.42 -10.60
N GLU A 163 -9.23 1.09 -10.70
CA GLU A 163 -8.53 0.26 -9.71
C GLU A 163 -8.56 0.89 -8.31
N GLN A 164 -8.37 2.21 -8.23
CA GLN A 164 -8.45 2.96 -6.97
C GLN A 164 -9.84 2.85 -6.33
N ASP A 165 -10.90 2.99 -7.12
CA ASP A 165 -12.27 2.89 -6.61
C ASP A 165 -12.64 1.46 -6.21
N LEU A 166 -12.14 0.45 -6.93
CA LEU A 166 -12.27 -0.94 -6.54
C LEU A 166 -11.52 -1.22 -5.23
N ASN A 167 -10.28 -0.74 -5.10
CA ASN A 167 -9.49 -0.87 -3.87
C ASN A 167 -10.19 -0.20 -2.68
N LYS A 168 -10.77 0.99 -2.84
CA LYS A 168 -11.58 1.65 -1.79
C LYS A 168 -12.75 0.77 -1.31
N GLN A 169 -13.48 0.16 -2.24
CA GLN A 169 -14.58 -0.74 -1.90
C GLN A 169 -14.08 -2.00 -1.17
N ASN A 170 -12.99 -2.59 -1.64
CA ASN A 170 -12.39 -3.76 -1.02
C ASN A 170 -11.86 -3.45 0.38
N LEU A 171 -11.26 -2.27 0.58
CA LEU A 171 -10.78 -1.80 1.87
C LEU A 171 -11.94 -1.60 2.85
N ALA A 172 -13.05 -1.00 2.41
CA ALA A 172 -14.25 -0.85 3.24
C ALA A 172 -14.81 -2.21 3.65
N LYS A 173 -14.90 -3.17 2.73
CA LYS A 173 -15.32 -4.55 3.01
C LYS A 173 -14.38 -5.23 3.99
N ALA A 174 -13.07 -5.17 3.78
CA ALA A 174 -12.08 -5.78 4.65
C ALA A 174 -12.12 -5.19 6.08
N LYS A 175 -12.34 -3.88 6.22
CA LYS A 175 -12.53 -3.24 7.53
C LYS A 175 -13.80 -3.72 8.23
N ALA A 176 -14.90 -3.86 7.47
CA ALA A 176 -16.15 -4.38 8.01
C ALA A 176 -16.02 -5.87 8.42
N GLU A 177 -15.36 -6.69 7.61
CA GLU A 177 -15.05 -8.10 7.91
C GLU A 177 -14.20 -8.21 9.19
N LEU A 178 -13.16 -7.38 9.34
CA LEU A 178 -12.34 -7.35 10.55
C LEU A 178 -13.17 -7.02 11.78
N GLN A 179 -14.02 -5.99 11.72
CA GLN A 179 -14.90 -5.62 12.82
C GLN A 179 -15.90 -6.74 13.17
N GLN A 180 -16.46 -7.42 12.16
CA GLN A 180 -17.36 -8.54 12.37
C GLN A 180 -16.65 -9.71 13.05
N LEU A 181 -15.42 -10.04 12.63
CA LEU A 181 -14.60 -11.07 13.25
C LEU A 181 -14.26 -10.73 14.70
N GLU A 182 -13.92 -9.47 15.01
CA GLU A 182 -13.68 -9.03 16.39
C GLU A 182 -14.93 -9.17 17.27
N VAL A 183 -16.11 -8.82 16.73
CA VAL A 183 -17.38 -8.99 17.44
C VAL A 183 -17.71 -10.48 17.62
N GLU A 184 -17.46 -11.33 16.62
CA GLU A 184 -17.66 -12.77 16.72
C GLU A 184 -16.74 -13.39 17.77
N ALA A 185 -15.46 -13.04 17.77
CA ALA A 185 -14.49 -13.49 18.77
C ALA A 185 -14.94 -13.10 20.19
N ARG A 186 -15.40 -11.86 20.39
CA ARG A 186 -15.94 -11.44 21.70
C ARG A 186 -17.19 -12.23 22.10
N LYS A 187 -18.11 -12.45 21.15
CA LYS A 187 -19.33 -13.23 21.37
C LYS A 187 -19.04 -14.70 21.66
N SER A 188 -17.96 -15.23 21.11
CA SER A 188 -17.55 -16.61 21.34
C SER A 188 -16.81 -16.82 22.65
N GLY A 189 -16.57 -15.76 23.42
CA GLY A 189 -15.81 -15.83 24.66
C GLY A 189 -14.30 -15.92 24.44
N ALA A 190 -13.79 -15.59 23.24
CA ALA A 190 -12.37 -15.41 23.03
C ALA A 190 -11.86 -14.29 23.96
N LEU A 191 -10.75 -14.54 24.65
CA LEU A 191 -10.19 -13.58 25.57
C LEU A 191 -9.71 -12.32 24.82
N PRO A 192 -9.78 -11.12 25.42
CA PRO A 192 -9.32 -9.89 24.78
C PRO A 192 -7.88 -9.97 24.27
N GLY A 193 -7.00 -10.68 24.99
CA GLY A 193 -5.59 -10.87 24.59
C GLY A 193 -5.39 -11.73 23.34
N TRP A 194 -6.38 -12.53 22.94
CA TRP A 194 -6.35 -13.28 21.67
C TRP A 194 -6.76 -12.39 20.50
N ILE A 195 -7.61 -11.40 20.79
CA ILE A 195 -8.13 -10.43 19.83
C ILE A 195 -7.10 -9.34 19.61
N GLU A 196 -6.57 -8.72 20.66
CA GLU A 196 -5.55 -7.68 20.60
C GLU A 196 -4.21 -8.28 20.18
N GLY A 197 -4.01 -8.44 18.87
CA GLY A 197 -2.74 -8.87 18.29
C GLY A 197 -1.69 -7.80 18.50
N ARG A 198 -1.09 -7.76 19.69
CA ARG A 198 0.23 -7.14 19.85
C ARG A 198 1.25 -8.05 19.15
N PRO A 199 2.13 -7.50 18.30
CA PRO A 199 3.25 -8.25 17.76
C PRO A 199 4.13 -8.82 18.87
#